data_AF-A0A4Y2EB54-F1
#
_entry.id   AF-A0A4Y2EB54-F1
#
_cell.length_a   1.000
_cell.length_b   1.000
_cell.length_c   1.000
_cell.angle_alpha   90.00
_cell.angle_beta   90.00
_cell.angle_gamma   90.00
#
_symmetry.space_group_name_H-M   'P 1'
#
loop_
_entity.id
_entity.type
_entity.pdbx_description
1 polymer ?
#
loop_
_entity_poly.entity_id
_entity_poly.type
_entity_poly.pdbx_seq_one_letter_code
_entity_poly.pdbx_strand_id
1 'polypeptide(L)'
;MTLVILVTTLAIYVYNAADWQKFSSLADITSDIVDNHTVDEALENIISIIKTAADVSIPLAKGHDDTPCIKPEKCGNCNGSHPAYSKSCPKWKTEKEIQAVKITRNIFAEARKIVESRTPKVNLPYNASLKTTTCSCIQTDPIQILENDSPTSTVSPKPFPTPANEEYITIKLTDRLEIIKSNKPPI
;
A
#
# COMPACT_ATOMS: atom_id res chain seq x y z
N MET A 1 5.39 19.26 2.56
CA MET A 1 5.13 20.55 1.88
C MET A 1 4.98 20.42 0.37
N THR A 2 5.72 19.52 -0.30
CA THR A 2 5.66 19.32 -1.76
C THR A 2 4.35 18.71 -2.29
N LEU A 3 3.70 17.82 -1.54
CA LEU A 3 2.43 17.17 -1.96
C LEU A 3 1.22 18.13 -1.96
N VAL A 4 1.15 19.08 -1.02
CA VAL A 4 0.07 20.09 -0.96
C VAL A 4 0.18 21.09 -2.12
N ILE A 5 1.42 21.41 -2.52
CA ILE A 5 1.68 22.26 -3.69
C ILE A 5 1.31 21.54 -4.98
N LEU A 6 1.58 20.23 -5.12
CA LEU A 6 1.19 19.44 -6.30
C LEU A 6 -0.33 19.33 -6.48
N VAL A 7 -1.09 19.15 -5.39
CA VAL A 7 -2.56 19.06 -5.48
C VAL A 7 -3.18 20.41 -5.84
N THR A 8 -2.67 21.51 -5.28
CA THR A 8 -3.16 22.87 -5.59
C THR A 8 -2.76 23.33 -6.99
N THR A 9 -1.53 23.06 -7.42
CA THR A 9 -1.06 23.40 -8.78
C THR A 9 -1.75 22.59 -9.87
N LEU A 10 -2.06 21.30 -9.63
CA LEU A 10 -2.80 20.48 -10.57
C LEU A 10 -4.25 20.97 -10.74
N ALA A 11 -4.92 21.34 -9.64
CA ALA A 11 -6.26 21.90 -9.70
C ALA A 11 -6.30 23.24 -10.45
N ILE A 12 -5.30 24.11 -10.24
CA ILE A 12 -5.15 25.38 -10.97
C ILE A 12 -4.86 25.14 -12.46
N TYR A 13 -4.05 24.14 -12.80
CA TYR A 13 -3.73 23.79 -14.19
C TYR A 13 -4.97 23.32 -14.96
N VAL A 14 -5.79 22.45 -14.39
CA VAL A 14 -7.03 21.97 -15.02
C VAL A 14 -8.02 23.12 -15.25
N TYR A 15 -8.16 24.04 -14.29
CA TYR A 15 -9.02 25.21 -14.43
C TYR A 15 -8.57 26.14 -15.57
N ASN A 16 -7.27 26.41 -15.68
CA ASN A 16 -6.73 27.30 -16.72
C ASN A 16 -6.66 26.64 -18.10
N ALA A 17 -6.66 25.30 -18.17
CA ALA A 17 -6.63 24.56 -19.43
C ALA A 17 -8.03 24.36 -20.04
N ALA A 18 -9.10 24.53 -19.24
CA ALA A 18 -10.48 24.38 -19.70
C ALA A 18 -10.92 25.55 -20.59
N ASP A 19 -11.65 25.24 -21.66
CA ASP A 19 -12.28 26.20 -22.54
C ASP A 19 -13.65 26.63 -21.98
N TRP A 20 -13.64 27.61 -21.09
CA TRP A 20 -14.85 28.08 -20.42
C TRP A 20 -15.86 28.76 -21.36
N GLN A 21 -15.40 29.34 -22.48
CA GLN A 21 -16.30 29.93 -23.47
C GLN A 21 -17.08 28.83 -24.19
N LYS A 22 -16.38 27.77 -24.61
CA LYS A 22 -17.00 26.59 -25.20
C LYS A 22 -17.93 25.88 -24.21
N PHE A 23 -17.51 25.73 -22.95
CA PHE A 23 -18.38 25.17 -21.91
C PHE A 23 -19.67 25.97 -21.77
N SER A 24 -19.56 27.30 -21.62
CA SER A 24 -20.71 28.17 -21.46
C SER A 24 -21.67 28.11 -22.65
N SER A 25 -21.15 27.95 -23.88
CA SER A 25 -21.98 27.82 -25.08
C SER A 25 -22.72 26.49 -25.18
N LEU A 26 -22.14 25.41 -24.63
CA LEU A 26 -22.68 24.05 -24.69
C LEU A 26 -23.56 23.72 -23.48
N ALA A 27 -23.33 24.38 -22.34
CA ALA A 27 -24.10 24.20 -21.11
C ALA A 27 -25.31 25.15 -21.02
N ASP A 28 -25.82 25.61 -22.16
CA ASP A 28 -26.97 26.52 -22.20
C ASP A 28 -28.26 25.76 -21.86
N ILE A 29 -28.96 26.23 -20.82
CA ILE A 29 -30.20 25.64 -20.35
C ILE A 29 -31.32 26.61 -20.69
N THR A 30 -32.06 26.28 -21.75
CA THR A 30 -33.16 27.10 -22.24
C THR A 30 -34.49 26.67 -21.60
N SER A 31 -35.46 27.59 -21.58
CA SER A 31 -36.75 27.40 -20.90
C SER A 31 -37.51 26.17 -21.44
N ASP A 32 -37.42 25.89 -22.74
CA ASP A 32 -38.04 24.75 -23.40
C ASP A 32 -37.54 23.38 -22.92
N ILE A 33 -36.32 23.32 -22.37
CA ILE A 33 -35.74 22.11 -21.76
C ILE A 33 -36.47 21.78 -20.45
N VAL A 34 -37.02 22.79 -19.77
CA VAL A 34 -37.70 22.66 -18.48
C VAL A 34 -39.21 22.64 -18.64
N ASP A 35 -39.77 23.48 -19.52
CA ASP A 35 -41.20 23.76 -19.57
C ASP A 35 -42.04 22.67 -20.26
N ASN A 36 -41.42 21.83 -21.10
CA ASN A 36 -42.11 20.80 -21.90
C ASN A 36 -41.89 19.37 -21.40
N HIS A 37 -41.24 19.21 -20.24
CA HIS A 37 -40.83 17.90 -19.73
C HIS A 37 -41.33 17.66 -18.32
N THR A 38 -41.41 16.39 -17.93
CA THR A 38 -41.61 16.03 -16.52
C THR A 38 -40.38 16.44 -15.70
N VAL A 39 -40.52 16.55 -14.37
CA VAL A 39 -39.41 16.95 -13.49
C VAL A 39 -38.19 16.04 -13.66
N ASP A 40 -38.40 14.72 -13.69
CA ASP A 40 -37.32 13.75 -13.84
C ASP A 40 -36.65 13.83 -15.21
N GLU A 41 -37.43 14.02 -16.26
CA GLU A 41 -36.93 14.15 -17.63
C GLU A 41 -36.14 15.45 -17.85
N ALA A 42 -36.64 16.58 -17.31
CA ALA A 42 -35.93 17.85 -17.31
C ALA A 42 -34.58 17.74 -16.56
N LEU A 43 -34.57 17.06 -15.42
CA LEU A 43 -33.36 16.84 -14.64
C LEU A 43 -32.32 16.02 -15.41
N GLU A 44 -32.71 14.91 -16.03
CA GLU A 44 -31.80 14.09 -16.82
C GLU A 44 -31.27 14.85 -18.05
N ASN A 45 -32.12 15.66 -18.69
CA ASN A 45 -31.70 16.52 -19.81
C ASN A 45 -30.65 17.55 -19.36
N ILE A 46 -30.88 18.24 -18.25
CA ILE A 46 -29.93 19.20 -17.67
C ILE A 46 -28.60 18.51 -17.32
N ILE A 47 -28.66 17.35 -16.67
CA ILE A 47 -27.47 16.57 -16.29
C ILE A 47 -26.69 16.16 -17.55
N SER A 48 -27.38 15.71 -18.59
CA SER A 48 -26.78 15.32 -19.87
C SER A 48 -26.06 16.49 -20.55
N ILE A 49 -26.69 17.67 -20.57
CA ILE A 49 -26.12 18.91 -21.13
C ILE A 49 -24.84 19.30 -20.39
N ILE A 50 -24.89 19.36 -19.06
CA ILE A 50 -23.73 19.76 -18.24
C ILE A 50 -22.59 18.75 -18.38
N LYS A 51 -22.87 17.45 -18.37
CA LYS A 51 -21.85 16.40 -18.58
C LYS A 51 -21.19 16.52 -19.94
N THR A 52 -21.99 16.63 -21.00
CA THR A 52 -21.49 16.72 -22.37
C THR A 52 -20.66 17.99 -22.57
N ALA A 53 -21.12 19.13 -22.04
CA ALA A 53 -20.37 20.38 -22.08
C ALA A 53 -19.02 20.26 -21.35
N ALA A 54 -18.99 19.58 -20.20
CA ALA A 54 -17.77 19.33 -19.42
C ALA A 54 -16.78 18.46 -20.19
N ASP A 55 -17.22 17.32 -20.74
CA ASP A 55 -16.36 16.39 -21.49
C ASP A 55 -15.71 17.05 -22.72
N VAL A 56 -16.42 17.97 -23.36
CA VAL A 56 -15.97 18.65 -24.58
C VAL A 56 -15.06 19.86 -24.31
N SER A 57 -15.15 20.45 -23.13
CA SER A 57 -14.54 21.75 -22.83
C SER A 57 -13.44 21.69 -21.77
N ILE A 58 -13.47 20.69 -20.90
CA ILE A 58 -12.43 20.47 -19.90
C ILE A 58 -11.51 19.39 -20.48
N PRO A 59 -10.23 19.70 -20.80
CA PRO A 59 -9.32 18.68 -21.26
C PRO A 59 -9.15 17.67 -20.13
N LEU A 60 -9.59 16.44 -20.39
CA LEU A 60 -9.12 15.29 -19.63
C LEU A 60 -7.60 15.38 -19.68
N ALA A 61 -6.96 15.44 -18.51
CA ALA A 61 -5.51 15.49 -18.43
C ALA A 61 -4.97 14.50 -19.44
N LYS A 62 -4.09 14.93 -20.37
CA LYS A 62 -3.42 14.08 -21.37
C LYS A 62 -2.65 12.98 -20.65
N GLY A 63 -3.39 12.02 -20.14
CA GLY A 63 -2.92 10.85 -19.46
C GLY A 63 -3.07 9.78 -20.51
N HIS A 64 -1.94 9.41 -21.10
CA HIS A 64 -1.74 8.36 -22.09
C HIS A 64 -2.65 8.45 -23.33
N ASP A 65 -2.05 8.49 -24.53
CA ASP A 65 -2.81 8.39 -25.79
C ASP A 65 -3.77 7.19 -25.73
N ASP A 66 -4.96 7.29 -26.33
CA ASP A 66 -5.98 6.22 -26.41
C ASP A 66 -5.47 4.93 -27.05
N THR A 67 -4.24 4.95 -27.57
CA THR A 67 -3.49 3.76 -27.90
C THR A 67 -3.37 2.87 -26.66
N PRO A 68 -3.77 1.59 -26.74
CA PRO A 68 -3.60 0.68 -25.62
C PRO A 68 -2.13 0.67 -25.21
N CYS A 69 -1.87 0.73 -23.89
CA CYS A 69 -0.51 0.68 -23.38
C CYS A 69 0.11 -0.70 -23.70
N ILE A 70 0.92 -0.78 -24.76
CA ILE A 70 1.59 -2.02 -25.19
C ILE A 70 2.77 -2.38 -24.26
N LYS A 71 3.19 -1.44 -23.39
CA LYS A 71 4.30 -1.67 -22.48
C LYS A 71 3.91 -2.74 -21.45
N PRO A 72 4.76 -3.77 -21.24
CA PRO A 72 4.48 -4.77 -20.21
C PRO A 72 4.38 -4.10 -18.84
N GLU A 73 3.43 -4.59 -18.05
CA GLU A 73 3.24 -4.11 -16.67
C GLU A 73 4.54 -4.26 -15.88
N LYS A 74 4.94 -3.18 -15.22
CA LYS A 74 6.18 -3.15 -14.43
C LYS A 74 5.93 -2.45 -13.12
N CYS A 75 6.26 -3.13 -12.03
CA CYS A 75 6.14 -2.57 -10.70
C CYS A 75 7.14 -1.42 -10.52
N GLY A 76 6.65 -0.22 -10.17
CA GLY A 76 7.51 0.91 -9.82
C GLY A 76 8.36 0.68 -8.56
N ASN A 77 7.98 -0.26 -7.70
CA ASN A 77 8.63 -0.50 -6.41
C ASN A 77 9.75 -1.56 -6.47
N CYS A 78 9.53 -2.66 -7.19
CA CYS A 78 10.48 -3.77 -7.27
C CYS A 78 10.84 -4.19 -8.70
N ASN A 79 10.34 -3.48 -9.71
CA ASN A 79 10.57 -3.75 -11.14
C ASN A 79 10.09 -5.12 -11.65
N GLY A 80 9.27 -5.84 -10.89
CA GLY A 80 8.65 -7.11 -11.30
C GLY A 80 7.47 -6.96 -12.27
N SER A 81 7.08 -8.07 -12.90
CA SER A 81 5.93 -8.16 -13.82
C SER A 81 4.61 -8.23 -13.05
N HIS A 82 4.24 -7.12 -12.42
CA HIS A 82 2.96 -6.94 -11.72
C HIS A 82 2.74 -5.44 -11.48
N PRO A 83 1.49 -4.99 -11.22
CA PRO A 83 1.23 -3.59 -10.90
C PRO A 83 1.83 -3.19 -9.55
N ALA A 84 2.04 -1.89 -9.33
CA ALA A 84 2.65 -1.35 -8.12
C ALA A 84 1.88 -1.67 -6.82
N TYR A 85 0.55 -1.82 -6.92
CA TYR A 85 -0.34 -2.14 -5.80
C TYR A 85 -0.45 -3.64 -5.49
N SER A 86 0.24 -4.51 -6.25
CA SER A 86 0.15 -5.96 -6.03
C SER A 86 0.68 -6.36 -4.65
N LYS A 87 -0.13 -7.14 -3.91
CA LYS A 87 0.26 -7.76 -2.64
C LYS A 87 1.31 -8.87 -2.80
N SER A 88 1.59 -9.31 -4.02
CA SER A 88 2.68 -10.24 -4.30
C SER A 88 4.05 -9.55 -4.30
N CYS A 89 4.09 -8.22 -4.41
CA CYS A 89 5.32 -7.42 -4.47
C CYS A 89 6.22 -7.66 -3.25
N PRO A 90 7.49 -8.05 -3.42
CA PRO A 90 8.40 -8.30 -2.29
C PRO A 90 8.61 -7.04 -1.45
N LYS A 91 8.72 -5.85 -2.07
CA LYS A 91 8.84 -4.58 -1.36
C LYS A 91 7.60 -4.26 -0.52
N TRP A 92 6.41 -4.57 -1.03
CA TRP A 92 5.17 -4.42 -0.26
C TRP A 92 5.13 -5.35 0.96
N LYS A 93 5.54 -6.61 0.80
CA LYS A 93 5.61 -7.58 1.91
C LYS A 93 6.54 -7.08 3.01
N THR A 94 7.74 -6.64 2.66
CA THR A 94 8.71 -6.07 3.61
C THR A 94 8.14 -4.83 4.31
N GLU A 95 7.55 -3.88 3.58
CA GLU A 95 7.01 -2.66 4.18
C GLU A 95 5.82 -2.95 5.11
N LYS A 96 4.98 -3.93 4.76
CA LYS A 96 3.90 -4.41 5.64
C LYS A 96 4.45 -4.94 6.97
N GLU A 97 5.52 -5.72 6.94
CA GLU A 97 6.17 -6.22 8.16
C GLU A 97 6.80 -5.08 8.97
N ILE A 98 7.41 -4.09 8.32
CA ILE A 98 7.96 -2.90 8.99
C ILE A 98 6.85 -2.16 9.72
N GLN A 99 5.71 -1.91 9.08
CA GLN A 99 4.57 -1.26 9.72
C GLN A 99 4.02 -2.07 10.89
N ALA A 100 3.94 -3.40 10.74
CA ALA A 100 3.55 -4.28 11.84
C ALA A 100 4.52 -4.16 13.04
N VAL A 101 5.84 -4.18 12.80
CA VAL A 101 6.83 -4.00 13.88
C VAL A 101 6.72 -2.62 14.53
N LYS A 102 6.54 -1.55 13.74
CA LYS A 102 6.35 -0.19 14.27
C LYS A 102 5.19 -0.13 15.26
N ILE A 103 4.05 -0.71 14.90
CA ILE A 103 2.81 -0.62 15.70
C ILE A 103 2.87 -1.60 16.89
N THR A 104 3.29 -2.84 16.67
CA THR A 104 3.28 -3.87 17.72
C THR A 104 4.36 -3.66 18.77
N ARG A 105 5.52 -3.10 18.41
CA ARG A 105 6.65 -2.90 19.33
C ARG A 105 6.94 -1.44 19.66
N ASN A 106 6.26 -0.49 19.03
CA ASN A 106 6.45 0.94 19.25
C ASN A 106 7.91 1.42 19.00
N ILE A 107 8.59 0.88 17.99
CA ILE A 107 10.00 1.17 17.64
C ILE A 107 10.14 1.66 16.20
N PHE A 108 9.99 2.96 15.99
CA PHE A 108 9.90 3.53 14.64
C PHE A 108 11.21 3.52 13.85
N ALA A 109 12.31 3.91 14.51
CA ALA A 109 13.62 4.04 13.88
C ALA A 109 14.26 2.69 13.55
N GLU A 110 14.04 1.68 14.39
CA GLU A 110 14.72 0.38 14.29
C GLU A 110 13.89 -0.70 13.60
N ALA A 111 12.57 -0.50 13.40
CA ALA A 111 11.69 -1.49 12.79
C ALA A 111 12.23 -2.06 11.47
N ARG A 112 12.82 -1.20 10.63
CA ARG A 112 13.40 -1.63 9.35
C ARG A 112 14.59 -2.57 9.55
N LYS A 113 15.53 -2.23 10.45
CA LYS A 113 16.70 -3.07 10.75
C LYS A 113 16.28 -4.45 11.26
N ILE A 114 15.22 -4.51 12.07
CA ILE A 114 14.70 -5.77 12.63
C ILE A 114 14.06 -6.66 11.57
N VAL A 115 13.38 -6.09 10.58
CA VAL A 115 12.83 -6.86 9.46
C VAL A 115 13.95 -7.35 8.55
N GLU A 116 14.92 -6.49 8.24
CA GLU A 116 16.09 -6.84 7.42
C GLU A 116 17.00 -7.89 8.07
N SER A 117 17.11 -7.91 9.40
CA SER A 117 17.89 -8.93 10.10
C SER A 117 17.25 -10.31 10.10
N ARG A 118 15.93 -10.41 9.82
CA ARG A 118 15.20 -11.69 9.75
C ARG A 118 15.25 -12.31 8.38
N THR A 119 15.32 -11.50 7.34
CA THR A 119 15.57 -12.00 5.99
C THR A 119 16.99 -12.53 5.94
N PRO A 120 17.23 -13.84 5.80
CA PRO A 120 18.58 -14.36 5.65
C PRO A 120 19.21 -13.65 4.46
N LYS A 121 20.39 -13.07 4.64
CA LYS A 121 21.18 -12.58 3.52
C LYS A 121 21.58 -13.81 2.70
N VAL A 122 20.79 -14.14 1.69
CA VAL A 122 21.21 -15.07 0.64
C VAL A 122 22.45 -14.43 0.02
N ASN A 123 23.56 -15.17 0.03
CA ASN A 123 24.90 -14.81 -0.43
C ASN A 123 25.86 -14.19 0.60
N LEU A 124 26.06 -14.84 1.74
CA LEU A 124 27.41 -14.91 2.32
C LEU A 124 27.83 -16.39 2.44
N PRO A 125 28.95 -16.80 1.82
CA PRO A 125 29.55 -18.09 2.12
C PRO A 125 29.98 -18.12 3.60
N TYR A 126 29.85 -19.30 4.20
CA TYR A 126 30.02 -19.59 5.63
C TYR A 126 31.35 -19.10 6.25
N ASN A 127 32.37 -18.86 5.41
CA ASN A 127 33.71 -18.48 5.80
C ASN A 127 33.93 -16.97 6.08
N ALA A 128 32.95 -16.10 5.84
CA ALA A 128 33.13 -14.65 6.01
C ALA A 128 33.06 -14.14 7.47
N SER A 129 32.71 -15.00 8.45
CA SER A 129 32.53 -14.60 9.86
C SER A 129 33.67 -14.99 10.81
N LEU A 130 34.76 -15.59 10.32
CA LEU A 130 35.94 -15.89 11.14
C LEU A 130 37.03 -14.86 10.85
N LYS A 131 36.92 -13.67 11.43
CA LYS A 131 38.11 -12.84 11.64
C LYS A 131 38.93 -13.53 12.72
N THR A 132 39.99 -14.20 12.29
CA THR A 132 41.02 -14.79 13.13
C THR A 132 41.61 -13.72 14.04
N THR A 133 41.20 -13.69 15.31
CA THR A 133 42.10 -13.24 16.38
C THR A 133 43.04 -14.40 16.62
N THR A 134 44.17 -14.40 15.91
CA THR A 134 45.35 -15.19 16.27
C THR A 134 45.78 -14.80 17.68
N CYS A 135 45.43 -15.63 18.66
CA CYS A 135 46.11 -15.66 19.95
C CYS A 135 47.16 -16.78 19.85
N SER A 136 48.43 -16.42 20.01
CA SER A 136 49.58 -17.32 19.88
C SER A 136 49.73 -18.20 21.11
N CYS A 137 48.96 -19.28 21.21
CA CYS A 137 49.39 -20.50 21.90
C CYS A 137 48.44 -21.67 21.60
N ILE A 138 49.06 -22.84 21.42
CA ILE A 138 48.48 -24.19 21.25
C ILE A 138 48.13 -24.56 19.80
N GLN A 139 48.99 -25.40 19.22
CA GLN A 139 48.72 -26.24 18.04
C GLN A 139 48.02 -27.52 18.51
N THR A 140 46.96 -27.96 17.83
CA THR A 140 46.58 -29.38 17.78
C THR A 140 45.74 -29.68 16.52
N ASP A 141 46.08 -30.79 15.89
CA ASP A 141 45.66 -31.41 14.63
C ASP A 141 44.18 -31.82 14.50
N PRO A 142 43.68 -32.17 13.29
CA PRO A 142 42.24 -32.27 13.00
C PRO A 142 41.64 -33.62 13.38
N ILE A 143 40.50 -33.60 14.08
CA ILE A 143 39.69 -34.79 14.34
C ILE A 143 38.56 -34.86 13.30
N GLN A 144 38.60 -35.90 12.44
CA GLN A 144 37.47 -36.39 11.65
C GLN A 144 36.70 -37.43 12.46
N ILE A 145 35.40 -37.23 12.69
CA ILE A 145 34.42 -38.27 13.12
C ILE A 145 33.08 -37.88 12.49
N LEU A 146 32.70 -38.48 11.35
CA LEU A 146 31.90 -39.71 11.19
C LEU A 146 30.42 -39.53 11.61
N GLU A 147 29.54 -39.62 10.62
CA GLU A 147 28.10 -39.82 10.76
C GLU A 147 27.80 -41.05 11.65
N ASN A 148 26.79 -40.95 12.53
CA ASN A 148 25.65 -41.90 12.54
C ASN A 148 24.68 -41.66 13.70
N ASP A 149 23.41 -41.72 13.29
CA ASP A 149 22.24 -42.34 13.93
C ASP A 149 21.67 -41.91 15.30
N SER A 150 20.36 -41.65 15.19
CA SER A 150 19.31 -41.55 16.22
C SER A 150 19.16 -42.85 17.02
N PRO A 151 18.64 -42.80 18.26
CA PRO A 151 17.21 -43.08 18.41
C PRO A 151 16.47 -42.16 19.40
N THR A 152 15.35 -41.63 18.90
CA THR A 152 14.01 -41.49 19.50
C THR A 152 13.89 -41.38 21.02
N SER A 153 13.46 -40.20 21.49
CA SER A 153 12.55 -40.10 22.64
C SER A 153 11.37 -39.18 22.30
N THR A 154 10.20 -39.80 22.27
CA THR A 154 8.86 -39.29 22.00
C THR A 154 8.44 -38.22 23.01
N VAL A 155 8.13 -37.00 22.54
CA VAL A 155 7.06 -36.15 23.10
C VAL A 155 6.46 -35.28 21.98
N SER A 156 5.14 -35.38 21.79
CA SER A 156 4.29 -34.41 21.09
C SER A 156 2.87 -34.53 21.65
N PRO A 157 1.97 -33.52 21.51
CA PRO A 157 2.17 -32.15 20.99
C PRO A 157 1.61 -31.06 21.94
N LYS A 158 2.03 -29.79 21.77
CA LYS A 158 1.21 -28.63 22.19
C LYS A 158 0.97 -27.69 21.01
N PRO A 159 -0.26 -27.23 20.76
CA PRO A 159 -0.64 -26.66 19.47
C PRO A 159 -0.01 -25.28 19.22
N PHE A 160 0.46 -25.09 17.99
CA PHE A 160 0.70 -23.77 17.41
C PHE A 160 -0.63 -23.00 17.35
N PRO A 161 -0.69 -21.71 17.75
CA PRO A 161 -1.80 -20.85 17.36
C PRO A 161 -1.64 -20.46 15.88
N THR A 162 -2.52 -20.99 15.05
CA THR A 162 -2.80 -20.57 13.66
C THR A 162 -3.25 -19.10 13.64
N PRO A 163 -2.86 -18.28 12.64
CA PRO A 163 -3.31 -16.90 12.56
C PRO A 163 -4.60 -16.81 11.74
N ALA A 164 -5.74 -16.66 12.42
CA ALA A 164 -6.91 -15.87 11.99
C ALA A 164 -8.05 -16.09 12.98
N ASN A 165 -8.44 -15.08 13.74
CA ASN A 165 -9.82 -14.96 14.19
C ASN A 165 -10.24 -13.48 14.23
N GLU A 166 -11.35 -13.21 13.54
CA GLU A 166 -12.11 -11.94 13.57
C GLU A 166 -12.42 -11.49 15.00
N GLU A 167 -12.44 -12.43 15.93
CA GLU A 167 -12.57 -12.23 17.36
C GLU A 167 -11.51 -11.28 17.94
N TYR A 168 -10.24 -11.34 17.49
CA TYR A 168 -9.20 -10.41 17.94
C TYR A 168 -9.49 -8.96 17.51
N ILE A 169 -10.08 -8.80 16.32
CA ILE A 169 -10.50 -7.49 15.80
C ILE A 169 -11.71 -6.97 16.58
N THR A 170 -12.68 -7.85 16.86
CA THR A 170 -13.87 -7.51 17.65
C THR A 170 -13.50 -7.10 19.07
N ILE A 171 -12.58 -7.82 19.73
CA ILE A 171 -12.09 -7.48 21.08
C ILE A 171 -11.41 -6.10 21.08
N LYS A 172 -10.56 -5.81 20.09
CA LYS A 172 -9.92 -4.49 19.98
C LYS A 172 -10.90 -3.35 19.67
N LEU A 173 -11.99 -3.62 18.96
CA LEU A 173 -13.04 -2.65 18.68
C LEU A 173 -13.88 -2.36 19.92
N THR A 174 -14.25 -3.38 20.69
CA THR A 174 -15.00 -3.21 21.95
C THR A 174 -14.21 -2.43 22.98
N ASP A 175 -12.91 -2.74 23.16
CA ASP A 175 -12.03 -2.01 24.08
C ASP A 175 -11.98 -0.50 23.74
N ARG A 176 -11.89 -0.15 22.45
CA ARG A 176 -11.86 1.27 22.06
C ARG A 176 -13.21 1.97 22.27
N LEU A 177 -14.32 1.27 22.07
CA LEU A 177 -15.66 1.84 22.27
C LEU A 177 -15.96 2.11 23.74
N GLU A 178 -15.48 1.26 24.66
CA GLU A 178 -15.64 1.48 26.11
C GLU A 178 -14.83 2.68 26.60
N ILE A 179 -13.60 2.84 26.11
CA ILE A 179 -12.76 4.02 26.42
C ILE A 179 -13.44 5.31 25.95
N ILE A 180 -14.12 5.30 24.81
CA ILE A 180 -14.85 6.49 24.29
C ILE A 180 -16.09 6.78 25.14
N LYS A 181 -16.83 5.75 25.58
CA LYS A 181 -17.99 5.93 26.47
C LYS A 181 -17.59 6.48 27.83
N SER A 182 -16.43 6.09 28.35
CA SER A 182 -15.93 6.55 29.65
C SER A 182 -15.36 7.98 29.63
N ASN A 183 -15.02 8.53 28.46
CA ASN A 183 -14.49 9.89 28.31
C ASN A 183 -15.55 10.91 27.89
N LYS A 184 -16.85 10.60 28.02
CA LYS A 184 -17.90 11.57 27.73
C LYS A 184 -17.91 12.64 28.84
N PRO A 185 -17.73 13.94 28.52
CA PRO A 185 -17.79 14.99 29.52
C PRO A 185 -19.21 15.05 30.12
N PRO A 186 -19.35 15.33 31.43
CA PRO A 186 -20.66 15.52 32.05
C PRO A 186 -21.38 16.71 31.40
N ILE A 187 -22.69 16.54 31.17
CA ILE A 187 -23.60 17.59 30.69
C ILE A 187 -23.75 18.65 31.79
#